data_AF-W9CDJ1-F1
#
_entry.id   AF-W9CDJ1-F1
#
_cell.length_a   1.000
_cell.length_b   1.000
_cell.length_c   1.000
_cell.angle_alpha   90.00
_cell.angle_beta   90.00
_cell.angle_gamma   90.00
#
_symmetry.space_group_name_H-M   'P 1'
#
loop_
_entity.id
_entity.type
_entity.pdbx_description
1 polymer ?
#
loop_
_entity_poly.entity_id
_entity_poly.type
_entity_poly.pdbx_seq_one_letter_code
_entity_poly.pdbx_strand_id
1 'polypeptide(L)'
;MSQTPKTKDSQTKTVKSETRLTFGVEIEYLLATVPPVIPDPHPDDPREKDGKKLESIDETNVDISKTLKAAGVPVSILWEELRDGNTSDEDLLAKWILQYDISVLPINKKVHHNYQELGMEISSPPYYYDEASREAIRTVVKVLRNNYLVRSDPSTGLHVHVGNEHDGFMFPVLRNLVAILYTYERQIRLLLPADRVQTNQRRWCLPLSSSRFCGQYPELSRREVLDHILEHQNYDGLIVDMSSAIGVERLGFNLLNLRLPYADNRTIEFRLQQGMLDPDAILHWVHVCVKLVEKACLVKNQDEFVEQLRRDVEKPIGFGEGLQYD
;
A
#
# COMPACT_ATOMS: atom_id res chain seq x y z
N MET A 1 -32.04 -51.27 -26.24
CA MET A 1 -31.20 -50.54 -25.27
C MET A 1 -29.92 -50.14 -25.98
N SER A 2 -29.77 -48.88 -26.35
CA SER A 2 -28.49 -48.35 -26.85
C SER A 2 -28.42 -46.89 -26.40
N GLN A 3 -27.46 -46.61 -25.53
CA GLN A 3 -27.22 -45.29 -24.94
C GLN A 3 -26.35 -44.49 -25.89
N THR A 4 -26.82 -43.31 -26.28
CA THR A 4 -26.02 -42.29 -26.95
C THR A 4 -25.23 -41.51 -25.90
N PRO A 5 -23.90 -41.26 -26.06
CA PRO A 5 -23.14 -40.49 -25.10
C PRO A 5 -23.40 -38.99 -25.27
N LYS A 6 -23.68 -38.30 -24.16
CA LYS A 6 -23.65 -36.83 -24.07
C LYS A 6 -22.19 -36.37 -24.07
N THR A 7 -21.79 -35.65 -25.11
CA THR A 7 -20.57 -34.84 -25.11
C THR A 7 -20.70 -33.73 -24.07
N LYS A 8 -19.79 -33.72 -23.10
CA LYS A 8 -19.56 -32.60 -22.19
C LYS A 8 -18.78 -31.54 -22.95
N ASP A 9 -19.40 -30.39 -23.21
CA ASP A 9 -18.65 -29.18 -23.56
C ASP A 9 -17.80 -28.77 -22.36
N SER A 10 -16.49 -29.00 -22.49
CA SER A 10 -15.48 -28.43 -21.62
C SER A 10 -15.35 -26.95 -21.97
N GLN A 11 -16.01 -26.08 -21.20
CA GLN A 11 -15.71 -24.65 -21.20
C GLN A 11 -14.24 -24.45 -20.80
N THR A 12 -13.39 -24.22 -21.78
CA THR A 12 -12.05 -23.67 -21.59
C THR A 12 -12.18 -22.30 -20.94
N LYS A 13 -11.89 -22.21 -19.63
CA LYS A 13 -11.66 -20.93 -18.96
C LYS A 13 -10.48 -20.26 -19.67
N THR A 14 -10.75 -19.15 -20.34
CA THR A 14 -9.72 -18.26 -20.88
C THR A 14 -8.80 -17.82 -19.75
N VAL A 15 -7.53 -18.20 -19.83
CA VAL A 15 -6.49 -17.71 -18.90
C VAL A 15 -6.34 -16.21 -19.13
N LYS A 16 -6.79 -15.39 -18.17
CA LYS A 16 -6.58 -13.94 -18.21
C LYS A 16 -5.09 -13.62 -18.04
N SER A 17 -4.63 -12.54 -18.66
CA SER A 17 -3.23 -12.15 -18.65
C SER A 17 -2.90 -11.39 -17.35
N GLU A 18 -1.89 -11.86 -16.61
CA GLU A 18 -1.33 -11.19 -15.41
C GLU A 18 -0.67 -9.83 -15.73
N THR A 19 -0.72 -9.35 -16.97
CA THR A 19 -0.22 -8.02 -17.35
C THR A 19 -1.25 -6.91 -17.15
N ARG A 20 -2.52 -7.25 -16.89
CA ARG A 20 -3.58 -6.26 -16.63
C ARG A 20 -3.76 -6.10 -15.11
N LEU A 21 -2.72 -5.58 -14.47
CA LEU A 21 -2.70 -5.40 -13.02
C LEU A 21 -3.75 -4.40 -12.55
N THR A 22 -4.24 -4.63 -11.34
CA THR A 22 -5.05 -3.68 -10.58
C THR A 22 -4.24 -3.07 -9.46
N PHE A 23 -4.64 -1.88 -9.01
CA PHE A 23 -4.02 -1.22 -7.88
C PHE A 23 -5.06 -0.52 -6.99
N GLY A 24 -4.74 -0.35 -5.71
CA GLY A 24 -5.48 0.47 -4.76
C GLY A 24 -4.53 1.29 -3.91
N VAL A 25 -5.04 2.36 -3.29
CA VAL A 25 -4.27 3.20 -2.36
C VAL A 25 -4.99 3.35 -1.03
N GLU A 26 -4.23 3.33 0.07
CA GLU A 26 -4.67 3.75 1.40
C GLU A 26 -3.92 5.04 1.72
N ILE A 27 -4.65 6.12 1.95
CA ILE A 27 -4.09 7.45 2.23
C ILE A 27 -4.40 7.77 3.69
N GLU A 28 -3.37 7.75 4.52
CA GLU A 28 -3.45 8.20 5.91
C GLU A 28 -3.14 9.70 6.00
N TYR A 29 -3.90 10.42 6.81
CA TYR A 29 -3.73 11.85 7.02
C TYR A 29 -4.24 12.27 8.41
N LEU A 30 -3.71 13.38 8.89
CA LEU A 30 -4.26 14.08 10.04
C LEU A 30 -5.22 15.15 9.54
N LEU A 31 -6.39 15.28 10.18
CA LEU A 31 -7.32 16.37 9.95
C LEU A 31 -7.40 17.24 11.21
N ALA A 32 -7.04 18.51 11.09
CA ALA A 32 -7.21 19.48 12.16
C ALA A 32 -8.64 20.06 12.13
N THR A 33 -9.28 20.12 13.30
CA THR A 33 -10.62 20.69 13.51
C THR A 33 -10.68 21.36 14.88
N VAL A 34 -11.55 22.35 15.06
CA VAL A 34 -11.83 22.93 16.37
C VAL A 34 -13.11 22.36 16.96
N PRO A 35 -13.13 22.05 18.28
CA PRO A 35 -14.39 21.72 18.95
C PRO A 35 -15.39 22.89 18.83
N PRO A 36 -16.71 22.63 18.77
CA PRO A 36 -17.75 23.62 18.44
C PRO A 36 -17.71 24.90 19.28
N VAL A 37 -17.39 24.73 20.56
CA VAL A 37 -17.34 25.81 21.55
C VAL A 37 -16.05 26.62 21.52
N ILE A 38 -15.02 26.16 20.79
CA ILE A 38 -13.70 26.79 20.73
C ILE A 38 -13.62 27.68 19.48
N PRO A 39 -13.10 28.92 19.59
CA PRO A 39 -12.84 29.77 18.43
C PRO A 39 -11.77 29.15 17.52
N ASP A 40 -12.04 29.17 16.21
CA ASP A 40 -11.04 28.80 15.21
C ASP A 40 -9.86 29.78 15.29
N PRO A 41 -8.63 29.30 15.54
CA PRO A 41 -7.46 30.17 15.56
C PRO A 41 -7.08 30.72 14.18
N HIS A 42 -7.56 30.13 13.08
CA HIS A 42 -7.26 30.56 11.71
C HIS A 42 -8.51 30.57 10.81
N PRO A 43 -9.52 31.42 11.08
CA PRO A 43 -10.80 31.42 10.38
C PRO A 43 -10.72 31.79 8.89
N ASP A 44 -9.60 32.37 8.46
CA ASP A 44 -9.35 32.77 7.07
C ASP A 44 -8.45 31.77 6.31
N ASP A 45 -8.17 30.57 6.87
CA ASP A 45 -7.37 29.57 6.17
C ASP A 45 -8.10 29.07 4.91
N PRO A 46 -7.55 29.29 3.70
CA PRO A 46 -8.25 29.00 2.46
C PRO A 46 -8.51 27.51 2.20
N ARG A 47 -7.89 26.62 2.98
CA ARG A 47 -8.10 25.17 2.89
C ARG A 47 -9.36 24.73 3.62
N GLU A 48 -9.80 25.46 4.63
CA GLU A 48 -11.03 25.17 5.36
C GLU A 48 -12.19 25.95 4.71
N LYS A 49 -13.17 25.21 4.20
CA LYS A 49 -14.40 25.85 3.71
C LYS A 49 -15.47 25.80 4.79
N ASP A 50 -16.15 26.93 4.93
CA ASP A 50 -17.32 27.11 5.78
C ASP A 50 -17.08 27.04 7.30
N GLY A 51 -15.81 27.05 7.77
CA GLY A 51 -15.45 27.11 9.19
C GLY A 51 -16.05 25.96 10.01
N LYS A 52 -16.01 24.74 9.45
CA LYS A 52 -16.72 23.58 9.97
C LYS A 52 -16.07 23.10 11.27
N LYS A 53 -16.89 22.98 12.31
CA LYS A 53 -16.47 22.45 13.60
C LYS A 53 -16.92 21.01 13.73
N LEU A 54 -15.99 20.07 13.56
CA LEU A 54 -16.23 18.63 13.59
C LEU A 54 -15.73 18.07 14.93
N GLU A 55 -16.59 17.37 15.67
CA GLU A 55 -16.30 16.91 17.04
C GLU A 55 -15.64 15.53 17.10
N SER A 56 -15.92 14.68 16.10
CA SER A 56 -15.50 13.27 16.09
C SER A 56 -15.05 12.80 14.72
N ILE A 57 -14.42 11.63 14.69
CA ILE A 57 -14.02 10.95 13.45
C ILE A 57 -15.25 10.58 12.61
N ASP A 58 -16.31 10.08 13.24
CA ASP A 58 -17.54 9.69 12.56
C ASP A 58 -18.25 10.90 11.92
N GLU A 59 -18.37 12.01 12.63
CA GLU A 59 -18.91 13.27 12.07
C GLU A 59 -18.06 13.77 10.90
N THR A 60 -16.74 13.67 11.05
CA THR A 60 -15.77 14.05 10.01
C THR A 60 -15.94 13.17 8.77
N ASN A 61 -16.04 11.85 8.94
CA ASN A 61 -16.28 10.90 7.85
C ASN A 61 -17.62 11.15 7.15
N VAL A 62 -18.67 11.49 7.90
CA VAL A 62 -19.98 11.86 7.34
C VAL A 62 -19.88 13.12 6.46
N ASP A 63 -19.18 14.15 6.93
CA ASP A 63 -19.01 15.38 6.17
C ASP A 63 -18.13 15.17 4.92
N ILE A 64 -16.99 14.48 5.06
CA ILE A 64 -16.12 14.12 3.93
C ILE A 64 -16.89 13.28 2.91
N SER A 65 -17.70 12.32 3.36
CA SER A 65 -18.53 11.50 2.47
C SER A 65 -19.51 12.36 1.65
N LYS A 66 -20.18 13.34 2.27
CA LYS A 66 -21.08 14.26 1.56
C LYS A 66 -20.32 15.09 0.52
N THR A 67 -19.17 15.64 0.90
CA THR A 67 -18.36 16.49 0.02
C THR A 67 -17.81 15.70 -1.17
N LEU A 68 -17.31 14.48 -0.94
CA LEU A 68 -16.85 13.58 -2.00
C LEU A 68 -17.99 13.14 -2.94
N LYS A 69 -19.16 12.80 -2.39
CA LYS A 69 -20.35 12.47 -3.20
C LYS A 69 -20.81 13.65 -4.06
N ALA A 70 -20.75 14.87 -3.52
CA ALA A 70 -21.04 16.09 -4.30
C ALA A 70 -20.03 16.32 -5.44
N ALA A 71 -18.79 15.82 -5.30
CA ALA A 71 -17.78 15.81 -6.35
C ALA A 71 -17.88 14.59 -7.30
N GLY A 72 -18.93 13.76 -7.18
CA GLY A 72 -19.13 12.59 -8.02
C GLY A 72 -18.31 11.36 -7.62
N VAL A 73 -17.70 11.35 -6.43
CA VAL A 73 -16.94 10.20 -5.93
C VAL A 73 -17.86 9.27 -5.12
N PRO A 74 -17.98 7.99 -5.49
CA PRO A 74 -18.70 7.00 -4.68
C PRO A 74 -17.94 6.70 -3.38
N VAL A 75 -18.62 6.79 -2.24
CA VAL A 75 -18.02 6.64 -0.90
C VAL A 75 -18.91 5.84 0.04
N SER A 76 -18.30 4.93 0.80
CA SER A 76 -18.86 4.29 1.99
C SER A 76 -18.01 4.61 3.22
N ILE A 77 -18.60 4.48 4.41
CA ILE A 77 -17.93 4.76 5.70
C ILE A 77 -17.84 3.45 6.48
N LEU A 78 -16.65 3.14 6.97
CA LEU A 78 -16.42 2.08 7.93
C LEU A 78 -16.40 2.71 9.34
N TRP A 79 -17.43 2.42 10.12
CA TRP A 79 -17.68 3.07 11.41
C TRP A 79 -16.84 2.46 12.54
N GLU A 80 -16.29 3.31 13.42
CA GLU A 80 -15.41 2.89 14.51
C GLU A 80 -16.09 1.92 15.50
N GLU A 81 -17.37 2.14 15.78
CA GLU A 81 -18.17 1.34 16.73
C GLU A 81 -18.53 -0.06 16.20
N LEU A 82 -18.41 -0.27 14.88
CA LEU A 82 -18.81 -1.49 14.19
C LEU A 82 -17.58 -2.27 13.70
N ARG A 83 -16.56 -2.48 14.56
CA ARG A 83 -15.30 -3.17 14.20
C ARG A 83 -15.44 -4.53 13.45
N ASP A 84 -16.65 -5.09 13.37
CA ASP A 84 -17.01 -6.28 12.58
C ASP A 84 -18.21 -6.09 11.60
N GLY A 85 -18.56 -4.88 11.12
CA GLY A 85 -19.84 -4.64 10.43
C GLY A 85 -19.86 -3.75 9.17
N ASN A 86 -20.25 -4.39 8.05
CA ASN A 86 -21.16 -3.89 7.00
C ASN A 86 -20.65 -3.11 5.77
N THR A 87 -19.36 -3.08 5.44
CA THR A 87 -19.01 -2.74 4.04
C THR A 87 -19.17 -4.01 3.21
N SER A 88 -20.14 -4.02 2.29
CA SER A 88 -20.34 -5.17 1.40
C SER A 88 -19.13 -5.34 0.47
N ASP A 89 -18.89 -6.56 -0.02
CA ASP A 89 -17.89 -6.80 -1.06
C ASP A 89 -18.12 -5.89 -2.28
N GLU A 90 -19.39 -5.63 -2.62
CA GLU A 90 -19.75 -4.69 -3.69
C GLU A 90 -19.24 -3.27 -3.42
N ASP A 91 -19.29 -2.81 -2.18
CA ASP A 91 -18.80 -1.50 -1.78
C ASP A 91 -17.27 -1.44 -1.81
N LEU A 92 -16.59 -2.47 -1.28
CA LEU A 92 -15.12 -2.57 -1.33
C LEU A 92 -14.59 -2.58 -2.78
N LEU A 93 -15.38 -3.10 -3.72
CA LEU A 93 -15.00 -3.18 -5.13
C LEU A 93 -15.31 -1.92 -5.94
N ALA A 94 -16.19 -1.04 -5.46
CA ALA A 94 -16.70 0.07 -6.27
C ALA A 94 -16.57 1.45 -5.62
N LYS A 95 -16.32 1.54 -4.30
CA LYS A 95 -16.38 2.80 -3.55
C LYS A 95 -15.08 3.05 -2.80
N TRP A 96 -14.80 4.33 -2.59
CA TRP A 96 -13.80 4.73 -1.61
C TRP A 96 -14.34 4.50 -0.21
N ILE A 97 -13.48 4.02 0.68
CA ILE A 97 -13.83 3.70 2.06
C ILE A 97 -13.19 4.71 2.98
N LEU A 98 -14.00 5.44 3.74
CA LEU A 98 -13.54 6.33 4.80
C LEU A 98 -13.48 5.55 6.11
N GLN A 99 -12.35 5.62 6.81
CA GLN A 99 -12.15 4.88 8.05
C GLN A 99 -11.29 5.63 9.07
N TYR A 100 -11.35 5.15 10.30
CA TYR A 100 -10.47 5.58 11.38
C TYR A 100 -9.19 4.74 11.39
N ASP A 101 -8.04 5.38 11.57
CA ASP A 101 -6.79 4.67 11.81
C ASP A 101 -6.22 4.98 13.20
N ILE A 102 -6.30 3.99 14.09
CA ILE A 102 -5.77 4.03 15.46
C ILE A 102 -4.25 4.22 15.52
N SER A 103 -3.53 3.90 14.45
CA SER A 103 -2.08 3.99 14.36
C SER A 103 -1.60 5.39 13.96
N VAL A 104 -2.49 6.19 13.38
CA VAL A 104 -2.25 7.58 12.99
C VAL A 104 -2.56 8.49 14.17
N LEU A 105 -1.55 8.73 15.00
CA LEU A 105 -1.64 9.64 16.14
C LEU A 105 -0.71 10.84 15.90
N PRO A 106 -1.11 12.07 16.23
CA PRO A 106 -0.23 13.23 16.09
C PRO A 106 1.05 13.05 16.91
N ILE A 107 2.18 12.84 16.23
CA ILE A 107 3.49 12.71 16.89
C ILE A 107 4.15 14.08 17.07
N ASN A 108 3.84 15.02 16.15
CA ASN A 108 4.36 16.37 16.20
C ASN A 108 3.52 17.29 17.10
N LYS A 109 4.11 18.42 17.50
CA LYS A 109 3.39 19.48 18.22
C LYS A 109 2.17 19.90 17.40
N LYS A 110 1.00 19.92 18.04
CA LYS A 110 -0.24 20.41 17.45
C LYS A 110 -0.01 21.73 16.71
N VAL A 111 -0.65 21.88 15.55
CA VAL A 111 -0.61 23.13 14.76
C VAL A 111 -1.02 24.33 15.63
N HIS A 112 -2.01 24.16 16.50
CA HIS A 112 -2.41 25.14 17.51
C HIS A 112 -3.05 24.43 18.71
N HIS A 113 -2.99 25.01 19.92
CA HIS A 113 -3.54 24.36 21.13
C HIS A 113 -5.07 24.19 21.09
N ASN A 114 -5.77 25.04 20.32
CA ASN A 114 -7.23 24.96 20.11
C ASN A 114 -7.65 23.87 19.12
N TYR A 115 -6.74 23.37 18.28
CA TYR A 115 -7.08 22.30 17.35
C TYR A 115 -7.03 20.94 18.05
N GLN A 116 -8.00 20.12 17.68
CA GLN A 116 -7.94 18.68 17.77
C GLN A 116 -7.50 18.13 16.42
N GLU A 117 -6.69 17.08 16.44
CA GLU A 117 -6.21 16.42 15.23
C GLU A 117 -6.71 14.98 15.25
N LEU A 118 -7.43 14.62 14.19
CA LEU A 118 -8.03 13.30 14.00
C LEU A 118 -7.15 12.49 13.04
N GLY A 119 -6.81 11.26 13.41
CA GLY A 119 -6.13 10.31 12.53
C GLY A 119 -7.14 9.68 11.59
N MET A 120 -7.01 9.95 10.29
CA MET A 120 -7.98 9.55 9.28
C MET A 120 -7.30 8.69 8.22
N GLU A 121 -8.05 7.77 7.65
CA GLU A 121 -7.62 7.03 6.46
C GLU A 121 -8.75 7.00 5.42
N ILE A 122 -8.38 7.06 4.14
CA ILE A 122 -9.28 6.75 3.05
C ILE A 122 -8.63 5.76 2.08
N SER A 123 -9.36 4.69 1.76
CA SER A 123 -8.89 3.62 0.89
C SER A 123 -9.66 3.63 -0.42
N SER A 124 -8.98 3.42 -1.54
CA SER A 124 -9.61 3.37 -2.87
C SER A 124 -10.16 1.98 -3.19
N PRO A 125 -11.17 1.86 -4.07
CA PRO A 125 -11.48 0.57 -4.67
C PRO A 125 -10.33 0.11 -5.57
N PRO A 126 -10.29 -1.19 -5.97
CA PRO A 126 -9.31 -1.68 -6.92
C PRO A 126 -9.55 -1.07 -8.31
N TYR A 127 -8.53 -0.40 -8.82
CA TYR A 127 -8.54 0.27 -10.12
C TYR A 127 -7.64 -0.44 -11.13
N TYR A 128 -7.99 -0.35 -12.42
CA TYR A 128 -6.99 -0.59 -13.47
C TYR A 128 -6.05 0.61 -13.57
N TYR A 129 -4.82 0.37 -14.01
CA TYR A 129 -3.85 1.42 -14.20
C TYR A 129 -4.11 2.23 -15.49
N ASP A 130 -5.14 3.07 -15.47
CA ASP A 130 -5.57 3.94 -16.58
C ASP A 130 -5.81 5.41 -16.14
N GLU A 131 -6.07 6.28 -17.10
CA GLU A 131 -6.23 7.72 -16.83
C GLU A 131 -7.48 8.06 -16.01
N ALA A 132 -8.55 7.29 -16.14
CA ALA A 132 -9.78 7.54 -15.37
C ALA A 132 -9.54 7.27 -13.87
N SER A 133 -8.85 6.19 -13.55
CA SER A 133 -8.45 5.88 -12.18
C SER A 133 -7.46 6.88 -11.60
N ARG A 134 -6.58 7.45 -12.42
CA ARG A 134 -5.67 8.53 -12.00
C ARG A 134 -6.44 9.82 -11.67
N GLU A 135 -7.44 10.18 -12.47
CA GLU A 135 -8.28 11.35 -12.18
C GLU A 135 -9.14 11.16 -10.93
N ALA A 136 -9.58 9.92 -10.63
CA ALA A 136 -10.27 9.62 -9.37
C ALA A 136 -9.40 9.97 -8.15
N ILE A 137 -8.13 9.58 -8.15
CA ILE A 137 -7.17 9.91 -7.08
C ILE A 137 -6.95 11.42 -7.00
N ARG A 138 -6.77 12.10 -8.14
CA ARG A 138 -6.64 13.56 -8.19
C ARG A 138 -7.85 14.25 -7.57
N THR A 139 -9.05 13.78 -7.90
CA THR A 139 -10.31 14.34 -7.41
C THR A 139 -10.41 14.20 -5.90
N VAL A 140 -10.20 13.00 -5.35
CA VAL A 140 -10.26 12.75 -3.91
C VAL A 140 -9.27 13.63 -3.14
N VAL A 141 -8.00 13.65 -3.56
CA VAL A 141 -6.96 14.43 -2.87
C VAL A 141 -7.24 15.95 -2.96
N LYS A 142 -7.72 16.44 -4.11
CA LYS A 142 -8.15 17.84 -4.27
C LYS A 142 -9.34 18.17 -3.36
N VAL A 143 -10.33 17.29 -3.25
CA VAL A 143 -11.47 17.49 -2.35
C VAL A 143 -11.00 17.56 -0.91
N LEU A 144 -10.13 16.66 -0.46
CA LEU A 144 -9.61 16.71 0.91
C LEU A 144 -8.87 18.03 1.19
N ARG A 145 -7.94 18.43 0.32
CA ARG A 145 -7.10 19.61 0.52
C ARG A 145 -7.82 20.95 0.45
N ASN A 146 -8.88 21.03 -0.35
CA ASN A 146 -9.58 22.28 -0.63
C ASN A 146 -10.80 22.49 0.25
N ASN A 147 -11.10 21.56 1.18
CA ASN A 147 -12.25 21.67 2.07
C ASN A 147 -11.90 21.43 3.54
N TYR A 148 -10.72 20.87 3.85
CA TYR A 148 -10.33 20.50 5.21
C TYR A 148 -8.86 20.86 5.49
N LEU A 149 -8.55 21.11 6.77
CA LEU A 149 -7.17 21.31 7.27
C LEU A 149 -6.43 19.98 7.40
N VAL A 150 -6.21 19.31 6.27
CA VAL A 150 -5.46 18.05 6.22
C VAL A 150 -3.95 18.30 6.21
N ARG A 151 -3.21 17.43 6.92
CA ARG A 151 -1.75 17.40 6.89
C ARG A 151 -1.22 15.98 7.00
N SER A 152 0.00 15.78 6.52
CA SER A 152 0.77 14.56 6.74
C SER A 152 1.88 14.83 7.75
N ASP A 153 2.19 13.85 8.56
CA ASP A 153 3.35 13.88 9.46
C ASP A 153 3.96 12.48 9.58
N PRO A 154 5.03 12.27 10.37
CA PRO A 154 5.66 10.96 10.44
C PRO A 154 4.66 9.84 10.76
N SER A 155 3.61 10.06 11.56
CA SER A 155 2.60 9.02 11.88
C SER A 155 1.85 8.50 10.66
N THR A 156 1.73 9.30 9.60
CA THR A 156 0.92 8.97 8.42
C THR A 156 1.73 8.21 7.36
N GLY A 157 1.09 7.27 6.67
CA GLY A 157 1.60 6.48 5.57
C GLY A 157 0.81 6.62 4.26
N LEU A 158 1.44 6.16 3.19
CA LEU A 158 0.77 5.86 1.93
C LEU A 158 1.00 4.37 1.65
N HIS A 159 -0.08 3.59 1.61
CA HIS A 159 0.00 2.20 1.16
C HIS A 159 -0.48 2.08 -0.27
N VAL A 160 0.26 1.31 -1.07
CA VAL A 160 -0.14 0.95 -2.42
C VAL A 160 -0.35 -0.54 -2.47
N HIS A 161 -1.52 -0.97 -2.90
CA HIS A 161 -1.86 -2.37 -3.13
C HIS A 161 -1.76 -2.63 -4.62
N VAL A 162 -1.06 -3.69 -5.03
CA VAL A 162 -1.02 -4.12 -6.44
C VAL A 162 -1.44 -5.58 -6.51
N GLY A 163 -2.42 -5.86 -7.35
CA GLY A 163 -3.00 -7.18 -7.53
C GLY A 163 -3.26 -7.49 -9.01
N ASN A 164 -3.96 -8.59 -9.22
CA ASN A 164 -4.38 -9.07 -10.53
C ASN A 164 -5.87 -9.41 -10.45
N GLU A 165 -6.70 -8.36 -10.39
CA GLU A 165 -8.14 -8.47 -10.15
C GLU A 165 -8.41 -9.35 -8.91
N HIS A 166 -9.12 -10.46 -9.10
CA HIS A 166 -9.42 -11.45 -8.06
C HIS A 166 -8.55 -12.71 -8.19
N ASP A 167 -7.62 -12.78 -9.14
CA ASP A 167 -6.91 -14.03 -9.41
C ASP A 167 -5.67 -14.21 -8.50
N GLY A 168 -5.19 -13.13 -7.89
CA GLY A 168 -3.89 -13.12 -7.22
C GLY A 168 -2.75 -13.38 -8.22
N PHE A 169 -1.60 -13.84 -7.72
CA PHE A 169 -0.44 -14.12 -8.58
C PHE A 169 -0.17 -15.61 -8.69
N MET A 170 0.23 -16.07 -9.87
CA MET A 170 0.83 -17.38 -10.05
C MET A 170 2.16 -17.47 -9.28
N PHE A 171 2.47 -18.65 -8.73
CA PHE A 171 3.64 -18.82 -7.86
C PHE A 171 4.96 -18.36 -8.50
N PRO A 172 5.25 -18.65 -9.79
CA PRO A 172 6.45 -18.15 -10.44
C PRO A 172 6.52 -16.61 -10.45
N VAL A 173 5.39 -15.93 -10.63
CA VAL A 173 5.31 -14.45 -10.60
C VAL A 173 5.54 -13.94 -9.19
N LEU A 174 4.92 -14.53 -8.17
CA LEU A 174 5.17 -14.17 -6.78
C LEU A 174 6.66 -14.33 -6.42
N ARG A 175 7.27 -15.46 -6.79
CA ARG A 175 8.68 -15.73 -6.55
C ARG A 175 9.58 -14.70 -7.24
N ASN A 176 9.29 -14.40 -8.51
CA ASN A 176 10.02 -13.38 -9.26
C ASN A 176 9.86 -11.99 -8.65
N LEU A 177 8.66 -11.64 -8.18
CA LEU A 177 8.38 -10.38 -7.51
C LEU A 177 9.19 -10.26 -6.22
N VAL A 178 9.14 -11.24 -5.32
CA VAL A 178 9.89 -11.21 -4.06
C VAL A 178 11.39 -11.12 -4.32
N ALA A 179 11.89 -11.84 -5.34
CA ALA A 179 13.30 -11.76 -5.75
C ALA A 179 13.70 -10.37 -6.26
N ILE A 180 12.86 -9.71 -7.07
CA ILE A 180 13.06 -8.32 -7.52
C ILE A 180 13.08 -7.38 -6.32
N LEU A 181 12.06 -7.46 -5.46
CA LEU A 181 11.93 -6.60 -4.29
C LEU A 181 13.15 -6.75 -3.37
N TYR A 182 13.57 -7.97 -3.04
CA TYR A 182 14.74 -8.21 -2.21
C TYR A 182 16.05 -7.70 -2.83
N THR A 183 16.21 -7.90 -4.14
CA THR A 183 17.42 -7.47 -4.87
C THR A 183 17.56 -5.95 -4.81
N TYR A 184 16.50 -5.22 -5.15
CA TYR A 184 16.52 -3.78 -5.36
C TYR A 184 15.97 -2.94 -4.19
N GLU A 185 15.55 -3.56 -3.08
CA GLU A 185 15.00 -2.84 -1.90
C GLU A 185 15.92 -1.72 -1.45
N ARG A 186 17.23 -1.99 -1.43
CA ARG A 186 18.27 -1.02 -1.06
C ARG A 186 18.24 0.26 -1.90
N GLN A 187 18.01 0.13 -3.21
CA GLN A 187 17.87 1.25 -4.15
C GLN A 187 16.50 1.91 -4.03
N ILE A 188 15.43 1.13 -3.87
CA ILE A 188 14.06 1.64 -3.66
C ILE A 188 14.02 2.52 -2.41
N ARG A 189 14.70 2.12 -1.33
CA ARG A 189 14.76 2.89 -0.08
C ARG A 189 15.47 4.24 -0.20
N LEU A 190 16.22 4.50 -1.28
CA LEU A 190 16.79 5.83 -1.57
C LEU A 190 15.75 6.82 -2.09
N LEU A 191 14.62 6.34 -2.59
CA LEU A 191 13.49 7.16 -3.01
C LEU A 191 12.64 7.63 -1.81
N LEU A 192 12.94 7.13 -0.61
CA LEU A 192 12.15 7.35 0.59
C LEU A 192 12.77 8.47 1.45
N PRO A 193 11.93 9.28 2.11
CA PRO A 193 12.37 10.24 3.11
C PRO A 193 13.24 9.58 4.20
N ALA A 194 14.33 10.26 4.59
CA ALA A 194 15.32 9.72 5.54
C ALA A 194 14.68 9.37 6.90
N ASP A 195 13.70 10.15 7.33
CA ASP A 195 12.93 9.95 8.54
C ASP A 195 12.08 8.67 8.51
N ARG A 196 11.54 8.27 7.35
CA ARG A 196 10.85 6.96 7.21
C ARG A 196 11.81 5.79 7.33
N VAL A 197 13.03 5.92 6.82
CA VAL A 197 14.00 4.81 6.79
C VAL A 197 14.93 4.74 8.01
N GLN A 198 15.16 5.84 8.74
CA GLN A 198 16.14 5.93 9.84
C GLN A 198 15.54 6.12 11.24
N THR A 199 14.24 6.41 11.40
CA THR A 199 13.64 6.68 12.73
C THR A 199 12.88 5.48 13.31
N ASN A 200 12.25 5.66 14.48
CA ASN A 200 11.31 4.70 15.07
C ASN A 200 10.05 4.44 14.22
N GLN A 201 9.87 5.13 13.08
CA GLN A 201 8.95 4.77 12.01
C GLN A 201 9.33 3.43 11.35
N ARG A 202 10.60 3.06 11.43
CA ARG A 202 11.17 1.86 10.80
C ARG A 202 10.43 0.58 11.19
N ARG A 203 9.89 0.48 12.41
CA ARG A 203 9.11 -0.70 12.87
C ARG A 203 7.83 -0.94 12.06
N TRP A 204 7.33 0.05 11.32
CA TRP A 204 6.15 -0.07 10.47
C TRP A 204 6.47 -0.33 8.98
N CYS A 205 7.76 -0.26 8.59
CA CYS A 205 8.22 -0.41 7.21
C CYS A 205 9.63 -1.04 7.13
N LEU A 206 9.87 -2.08 7.93
CA LEU A 206 11.15 -2.78 8.02
C LEU A 206 11.59 -3.34 6.66
N PRO A 207 12.91 -3.42 6.41
CA PRO A 207 13.42 -4.03 5.20
C PRO A 207 13.13 -5.55 5.18
N LEU A 208 13.13 -6.16 4.00
CA LEU A 208 13.04 -7.62 3.83
C LEU A 208 14.20 -8.36 4.52
N SER A 209 15.33 -7.70 4.75
CA SER A 209 16.40 -8.26 5.60
C SER A 209 16.01 -8.44 7.08
N SER A 210 14.85 -7.93 7.48
CA SER A 210 14.21 -8.15 8.78
C SER A 210 13.05 -9.17 8.69
N SER A 211 12.93 -9.90 7.59
CA SER A 211 11.99 -11.02 7.48
C SER A 211 12.32 -12.15 8.46
N ARG A 212 11.37 -13.05 8.65
CA ARG A 212 11.53 -14.24 9.51
C ARG A 212 12.79 -15.03 9.14
N PHE A 213 12.97 -15.35 7.85
CA PHE A 213 14.11 -16.14 7.40
C PHE A 213 15.44 -15.41 7.62
N CYS A 214 15.53 -14.14 7.24
CA CYS A 214 16.74 -13.35 7.46
C CYS A 214 17.07 -13.16 8.94
N GLY A 215 16.05 -13.05 9.81
CA GLY A 215 16.24 -12.98 11.26
C GLY A 215 16.73 -14.29 11.87
N GLN A 216 16.34 -15.44 11.29
CA GLN A 216 16.79 -16.76 11.72
C GLN A 216 18.20 -17.09 11.25
N TYR A 217 18.61 -16.56 10.10
CA TYR A 217 19.90 -16.83 9.45
C TYR A 217 20.65 -15.52 9.13
N PRO A 218 21.02 -14.72 10.16
CA PRO A 218 21.63 -13.40 9.97
C PRO A 218 23.04 -13.44 9.35
N GLU A 219 23.69 -14.60 9.33
CA GLU A 219 25.01 -14.82 8.77
C GLU A 219 25.02 -14.97 7.25
N LEU A 220 23.86 -15.24 6.62
CA LEU A 220 23.78 -15.44 5.18
C LEU A 220 24.08 -14.14 4.43
N SER A 221 24.85 -14.28 3.35
CA SER A 221 25.03 -13.21 2.38
C SER A 221 23.71 -12.89 1.69
N ARG A 222 23.59 -11.67 1.12
CA ARG A 222 22.41 -11.32 0.34
C ARG A 222 22.20 -12.25 -0.86
N ARG A 223 23.29 -12.79 -1.40
CA ARG A 223 23.25 -13.75 -2.49
C ARG A 223 22.60 -15.06 -2.07
N GLU A 224 23.01 -15.61 -0.92
CA GLU A 224 22.42 -16.84 -0.37
C GLU A 224 20.93 -16.66 -0.04
N VAL A 225 20.53 -15.50 0.50
CA VAL A 225 19.11 -15.20 0.75
C VAL A 225 18.31 -15.09 -0.57
N LEU A 226 18.88 -14.46 -1.61
CA LEU A 226 18.24 -14.42 -2.92
C LEU A 226 18.09 -15.83 -3.50
N ASP A 227 19.12 -16.66 -3.42
CA ASP A 227 19.07 -18.03 -3.91
C ASP A 227 18.00 -18.84 -3.14
N HIS A 228 17.87 -18.66 -1.82
CA HIS A 228 16.75 -19.21 -1.03
C HIS A 228 15.37 -18.80 -1.56
N ILE A 229 15.17 -17.50 -1.86
CA ILE A 229 13.92 -17.00 -2.47
C ILE A 229 13.64 -17.71 -3.79
N LEU A 230 14.65 -17.84 -4.65
CA LEU A 230 14.52 -18.43 -6.00
C LEU A 230 14.32 -19.95 -5.97
N GLU A 231 14.81 -20.63 -4.92
CA GLU A 231 14.68 -22.07 -4.72
C GLU A 231 13.35 -22.50 -4.10
N HIS A 232 12.56 -21.57 -3.54
CA HIS A 232 11.24 -21.90 -3.03
C HIS A 232 10.34 -22.53 -4.10
N GLN A 233 9.57 -23.53 -3.66
CA GLN A 233 8.68 -24.36 -4.50
C GLN A 233 7.19 -24.17 -4.21
N ASN A 234 6.82 -23.37 -3.20
CA ASN A 234 5.42 -23.15 -2.84
C ASN A 234 5.17 -21.76 -2.23
N TYR A 235 3.90 -21.32 -2.32
CA TYR A 235 3.42 -20.02 -1.83
C TYR A 235 3.65 -19.82 -0.34
N ASP A 236 3.15 -20.74 0.49
CA ASP A 236 3.10 -20.55 1.94
C ASP A 236 4.49 -20.46 2.55
N GLY A 237 5.43 -21.30 2.12
CA GLY A 237 6.83 -21.26 2.56
C GLY A 237 7.48 -19.93 2.24
N LEU A 238 7.37 -19.47 0.99
CA LEU A 238 7.95 -18.19 0.57
C LEU A 238 7.35 -17.00 1.34
N ILE A 239 6.02 -16.97 1.50
CA ILE A 239 5.34 -15.90 2.24
C ILE A 239 5.74 -15.92 3.71
N VAL A 240 5.79 -17.08 4.35
CA VAL A 240 6.17 -17.21 5.77
C VAL A 240 7.61 -16.75 6.00
N ASP A 241 8.53 -17.17 5.13
CA ASP A 241 9.95 -16.86 5.25
C ASP A 241 10.22 -15.36 5.01
N MET A 242 9.50 -14.76 4.05
CA MET A 242 9.68 -13.37 3.64
C MET A 242 8.68 -12.39 4.25
N SER A 243 7.93 -12.79 5.28
CA SER A 243 7.09 -11.91 6.10
C SER A 243 7.77 -11.53 7.42
N SER A 244 7.21 -10.54 8.13
CA SER A 244 7.73 -10.15 9.45
C SER A 244 7.69 -11.32 10.44
N ALA A 245 8.63 -11.32 11.39
CA ALA A 245 8.53 -12.17 12.57
C ALA A 245 7.25 -11.86 13.37
N ILE A 246 6.91 -12.75 14.30
CA ILE A 246 5.75 -12.57 15.18
C ILE A 246 5.95 -11.30 16.02
N GLY A 247 4.98 -10.39 16.01
CA GLY A 247 5.03 -9.14 16.79
C GLY A 247 4.24 -7.99 16.17
N VAL A 248 4.52 -6.78 16.65
CA VAL A 248 3.93 -5.52 16.16
C VAL A 248 4.68 -4.91 14.97
N GLU A 249 5.85 -5.46 14.63
CA GLU A 249 6.66 -5.00 13.51
C GLU A 249 6.02 -5.34 12.16
N ARG A 250 6.24 -4.49 11.16
CA ARG A 250 5.71 -4.61 9.80
C ARG A 250 6.83 -4.38 8.78
N LEU A 251 6.86 -5.21 7.74
CA LEU A 251 7.78 -5.02 6.61
C LEU A 251 7.23 -3.96 5.65
N GLY A 252 8.13 -3.30 4.93
CA GLY A 252 7.79 -2.34 3.87
C GLY A 252 7.12 -2.99 2.66
N PHE A 253 7.31 -4.29 2.46
CA PHE A 253 6.57 -5.09 1.48
C PHE A 253 5.80 -6.18 2.24
N ASN A 254 4.48 -6.06 2.30
CA ASN A 254 3.62 -7.02 2.98
C ASN A 254 3.05 -8.03 1.99
N LEU A 255 3.42 -9.30 2.18
CA LEU A 255 3.04 -10.44 1.35
C LEU A 255 1.82 -11.21 1.90
N LEU A 256 1.33 -10.89 3.10
CA LEU A 256 0.35 -11.72 3.81
C LEU A 256 -1.01 -11.81 3.08
N ASN A 257 -1.39 -10.76 2.35
CA ASN A 257 -2.59 -10.73 1.51
C ASN A 257 -2.50 -11.70 0.31
N LEU A 258 -1.34 -12.31 0.04
CA LEU A 258 -1.16 -13.28 -1.04
C LEU A 258 -1.16 -14.74 -0.54
N ARG A 259 -1.39 -14.96 0.76
CA ARG A 259 -1.45 -16.30 1.34
C ARG A 259 -2.71 -17.04 0.89
N LEU A 260 -2.58 -18.35 0.69
CA LEU A 260 -3.69 -19.22 0.30
C LEU A 260 -4.31 -19.91 1.54
N PRO A 261 -5.64 -20.14 1.58
CA PRO A 261 -6.63 -19.56 0.67
C PRO A 261 -6.70 -18.04 0.84
N TYR A 262 -6.99 -17.33 -0.26
CA TYR A 262 -7.10 -15.87 -0.21
C TYR A 262 -8.20 -15.44 0.75
N ALA A 263 -7.89 -14.40 1.54
CA ALA A 263 -8.89 -13.59 2.21
C ALA A 263 -9.49 -12.57 1.21
N ASP A 264 -9.97 -11.44 1.71
CA ASP A 264 -10.65 -10.42 0.91
C ASP A 264 -9.66 -9.70 -0.04
N ASN A 265 -8.45 -9.42 0.42
CA ASN A 265 -7.38 -8.81 -0.37
C ASN A 265 -6.46 -9.85 -1.00
N ARG A 266 -6.05 -9.62 -2.26
CA ARG A 266 -5.21 -10.52 -3.08
C ARG A 266 -4.04 -9.77 -3.72
N THR A 267 -3.36 -8.96 -2.92
CA THR A 267 -2.40 -7.96 -3.40
C THR A 267 -1.07 -8.05 -2.67
N ILE A 268 0.02 -7.68 -3.33
CA ILE A 268 1.19 -7.20 -2.59
C ILE A 268 0.86 -5.79 -2.06
N GLU A 269 1.26 -5.49 -0.84
CA GLU A 269 1.07 -4.17 -0.24
C GLU A 269 2.42 -3.51 0.03
N PHE A 270 2.58 -2.30 -0.50
CA PHE A 270 3.78 -1.46 -0.36
C PHE A 270 3.55 -0.42 0.73
N ARG A 271 4.22 -0.58 1.88
CA ARG A 271 4.09 0.25 3.09
C ARG A 271 5.26 1.22 3.32
N LEU A 272 5.99 1.55 2.26
CA LEU A 272 7.28 2.26 2.36
C LEU A 272 7.15 3.79 2.45
N GLN A 273 6.19 4.37 1.72
CA GLN A 273 6.11 5.82 1.57
C GLN A 273 5.46 6.50 2.78
N GLN A 274 5.87 7.75 3.03
CA GLN A 274 5.18 8.60 4.01
C GLN A 274 3.80 9.01 3.52
N GLY A 275 2.94 9.43 4.44
CA GLY A 275 1.67 10.05 4.10
C GLY A 275 1.91 11.22 3.15
N MET A 276 1.12 11.25 2.08
CA MET A 276 1.20 12.24 1.02
C MET A 276 -0.19 12.76 0.70
N LEU A 277 -0.26 14.07 0.48
CA LEU A 277 -1.44 14.76 0.01
C LEU A 277 -1.18 15.45 -1.34
N ASP A 278 -0.11 15.07 -2.05
CA ASP A 278 0.14 15.52 -3.42
C ASP A 278 -0.31 14.41 -4.39
N PRO A 279 -1.34 14.64 -5.23
CA PRO A 279 -1.83 13.61 -6.12
C PRO A 279 -0.79 13.17 -7.15
N ASP A 280 0.11 14.05 -7.61
CA ASP A 280 1.15 13.67 -8.55
C ASP A 280 2.22 12.81 -7.88
N ALA A 281 2.61 13.14 -6.65
CA ALA A 281 3.55 12.32 -5.88
C ALA A 281 2.98 10.92 -5.60
N ILE A 282 1.71 10.83 -5.20
CA ILE A 282 1.00 9.55 -5.01
C ILE A 282 1.02 8.75 -6.32
N LEU A 283 0.64 9.35 -7.44
CA LEU A 283 0.57 8.66 -8.73
C LEU A 283 1.94 8.22 -9.27
N HIS A 284 3.00 8.98 -8.99
CA HIS A 284 4.37 8.55 -9.31
C HIS A 284 4.77 7.32 -8.49
N TRP A 285 4.42 7.27 -7.20
CA TRP A 285 4.70 6.10 -6.37
C TRP A 285 3.89 4.88 -6.81
N VAL A 286 2.59 5.06 -7.09
CA VAL A 286 1.74 4.02 -7.70
C VAL A 286 2.37 3.47 -8.97
N HIS A 287 2.89 4.34 -9.86
CA HIS A 287 3.55 3.91 -11.08
C HIS A 287 4.74 2.98 -10.79
N VAL A 288 5.61 3.35 -9.84
CA VAL A 288 6.76 2.53 -9.45
C VAL A 288 6.29 1.16 -8.94
N CYS A 289 5.32 1.12 -8.02
CA CYS A 289 4.78 -0.13 -7.46
C CYS A 289 4.20 -1.03 -8.56
N VAL A 290 3.35 -0.50 -9.44
CA VAL A 290 2.75 -1.26 -10.54
C VAL A 290 3.81 -1.79 -11.50
N LYS A 291 4.82 -0.98 -11.86
CA LYS A 291 5.88 -1.41 -12.79
C LYS A 291 6.84 -2.44 -12.21
N LEU A 292 7.07 -2.44 -10.89
CA LEU A 292 7.81 -3.51 -10.22
C LEU A 292 7.07 -4.86 -10.33
N VAL A 293 5.75 -4.87 -10.13
CA VAL A 293 4.93 -6.08 -10.27
C VAL A 293 4.82 -6.50 -11.73
N GLU A 294 4.58 -5.56 -12.64
CA GLU A 294 4.53 -5.83 -14.09
C GLU A 294 5.84 -6.48 -14.59
N LYS A 295 6.99 -6.02 -14.07
CA LYS A 295 8.29 -6.62 -14.39
C LYS A 295 8.35 -8.11 -14.00
N ALA A 296 7.78 -8.50 -12.87
CA ALA A 296 7.72 -9.89 -12.43
C ALA A 296 6.81 -10.74 -13.34
N CYS A 297 5.66 -10.19 -13.75
CA CYS A 297 4.72 -10.83 -14.68
C CYS A 297 5.31 -11.03 -16.08
N LEU A 298 6.21 -10.15 -16.51
CA LEU A 298 6.78 -10.14 -17.86
C LEU A 298 8.10 -10.92 -18.00
N VAL A 299 8.52 -11.68 -16.99
CA VAL A 299 9.71 -12.55 -17.08
C VAL A 299 9.46 -13.66 -18.11
N LYS A 300 10.21 -13.63 -19.22
CA LYS A 300 10.13 -14.63 -20.31
C LYS A 300 11.24 -15.68 -20.24
N ASN A 301 12.45 -15.24 -19.88
CA ASN A 301 13.64 -16.09 -19.78
C ASN A 301 14.05 -16.15 -18.31
N GLN A 302 13.73 -17.27 -17.64
CA GLN A 302 13.96 -17.42 -16.21
C GLN A 302 15.45 -17.44 -15.87
N ASP A 303 16.27 -18.11 -16.68
CA ASP A 303 17.71 -18.27 -16.40
C ASP A 303 18.44 -16.92 -16.51
N GLU A 304 18.17 -16.16 -17.58
CA GLU A 304 18.76 -14.83 -17.75
C GLU A 304 18.31 -13.87 -16.65
N PHE A 305 17.04 -13.94 -16.24
CA PHE A 305 16.50 -13.13 -15.15
C PHE A 305 17.18 -13.45 -13.82
N VAL A 306 17.31 -14.74 -13.49
CA VAL A 306 17.99 -15.21 -12.27
C VAL A 306 19.44 -14.75 -12.25
N GLU A 307 20.18 -14.94 -13.35
CA GLU A 307 21.57 -14.49 -13.45
C GLU A 307 21.71 -12.96 -13.34
N GLN A 308 20.74 -12.19 -13.82
CA GLN A 308 20.73 -10.75 -13.64
C GLN A 308 20.54 -10.35 -12.17
N LEU A 309 19.54 -10.91 -11.47
CA LEU A 309 19.31 -10.60 -10.06
C LEU A 309 20.49 -10.98 -9.18
N ARG A 310 21.11 -12.13 -9.47
CA ARG A 310 22.32 -12.64 -8.83
C ARG A 310 23.51 -11.69 -8.95
N ARG A 311 23.71 -11.07 -10.12
CA ARG A 311 24.71 -10.02 -10.32
C ARG A 311 24.36 -8.72 -9.59
N ASP A 312 23.07 -8.38 -9.52
CA ASP A 312 22.63 -7.10 -8.99
C ASP A 312 22.54 -7.07 -7.46
N VAL A 313 22.21 -8.20 -6.81
CA VAL A 313 22.01 -8.27 -5.36
C VAL A 313 23.30 -8.00 -4.57
N GLU A 314 24.44 -8.30 -5.18
CA GLU A 314 25.78 -8.10 -4.62
C GLU A 314 26.30 -6.67 -4.81
N LYS A 315 25.66 -5.86 -5.67
CA LYS A 315 26.10 -4.49 -5.92
C LYS A 315 25.92 -3.61 -4.66
N PRO A 316 26.92 -2.77 -4.32
CA PRO A 316 26.77 -1.79 -3.26
C PRO A 316 25.73 -0.72 -3.65
N ILE A 317 25.19 -0.03 -2.64
CA ILE A 317 24.46 1.22 -2.87
C ILE A 317 25.48 2.34 -3.10
N GLY A 318 25.30 3.15 -4.15
CA GLY A 318 26.15 4.30 -4.46
C GLY A 318 27.19 4.01 -5.55
N PHE A 319 28.14 4.93 -5.73
CA PHE A 319 29.11 4.91 -6.84
C PHE A 319 30.31 3.98 -6.64
N GLY A 320 30.29 3.07 -5.65
CA GLY A 320 31.34 2.07 -5.46
C GLY A 320 32.69 2.60 -4.95
N GLU A 321 32.85 3.91 -4.78
CA GLU A 321 34.03 4.49 -4.14
C GLU A 321 33.77 4.60 -2.64
N GLY A 322 34.31 3.62 -1.90
CA GLY A 322 34.49 3.79 -0.46
C GLY A 322 35.44 4.95 -0.25
N LEU A 323 34.97 6.01 0.42
CA LEU A 323 35.86 6.99 1.04
C LEU A 323 36.74 6.23 2.04
N GLN A 324 37.96 5.90 1.63
CA GLN A 324 39.04 5.62 2.55
C GLN A 324 39.26 6.91 3.34
N TYR A 325 38.80 6.92 4.58
CA TYR A 325 39.29 7.87 5.56
C TYR A 325 40.62 7.33 6.04
N ASP A 326 41.71 8.00 5.63
CA ASP A 326 43.02 7.92 6.29
C ASP A 326 42.95 8.48 7.72
#